data_AF-A0A954T5D4-F1
#
_entry.id   AF-A0A954T5D4-F1
#
_cell.length_a   1.000
_cell.length_b   1.000
_cell.length_c   1.000
_cell.angle_alpha   90.00
_cell.angle_beta   90.00
_cell.angle_gamma   90.00
#
_symmetry.space_group_name_H-M   'P 1'
#
loop_
_entity.id
_entity.type
_entity.pdbx_description
1 polymer ?
#
loop_
_entity_poly.entity_id
_entity_poly.type
_entity_poly.pdbx_seq_one_letter_code
_entity_poly.pdbx_strand_id
1 'polypeptide(L)' 'MTNVTDPSEQQRRYREFLDLMPLTLALAGLPPSEPGKYFTEEQVESRLFTMRYAWRHARQLARECIQK' A
#
# COMPACT_ATOMS: atom_id res chain seq x y z
N MET A 1 7.85 -14.78 21.27
CA MET A 1 7.89 -13.33 21.57
C MET A 1 6.84 -12.62 20.73
N THR A 2 5.73 -12.21 21.34
CA THR A 2 4.76 -11.31 20.70
C THR A 2 5.39 -9.92 20.64
N ASN A 3 5.63 -9.43 19.43
CA ASN A 3 6.20 -8.11 19.20
C ASN A 3 5.10 -7.07 19.49
N VAL A 4 4.93 -6.69 20.77
CA VAL A 4 3.97 -5.67 21.17
C VAL A 4 4.45 -4.35 20.59
N THR A 5 3.86 -3.97 19.47
CA THR A 5 4.15 -2.67 18.84
C THR A 5 3.50 -1.60 19.69
N ASP A 6 4.25 -0.57 20.05
CA ASP A 6 3.70 0.60 20.75
C ASP A 6 2.46 1.12 19.99
N PRO A 7 1.30 1.29 20.65
CA PRO A 7 0.08 1.79 20.01
C PRO A 7 0.29 3.09 19.22
N SER A 8 1.18 3.97 19.69
CA SER A 8 1.52 5.23 19.02
C SER A 8 2.27 5.00 17.70
N GLU A 9 3.20 4.04 17.68
CA GLU A 9 3.94 3.64 16.48
C GLU A 9 3.03 2.97 15.46
N GLN A 10 2.10 2.13 15.92
CA GLN A 10 1.09 1.52 15.06
C GLN A 10 0.19 2.58 14.42
N GLN A 11 -0.29 3.55 15.20
CA GLN A 11 -1.11 4.65 14.71
C GLN A 11 -0.35 5.53 13.71
N ARG A 12 0.93 5.82 13.96
CA ARG A 12 1.78 6.57 13.04
C ARG A 12 1.94 5.85 11.70
N ARG A 13 2.24 4.54 11.72
CA ARG A 13 2.37 3.72 10.50
C ARG A 13 1.05 3.60 9.74
N TYR A 14 -0.07 3.51 10.46
CA TYR A 14 -1.39 3.49 9.84
C TYR A 14 -1.68 4.81 9.11
N ARG A 15 -1.37 5.96 9.71
CA ARG A 15 -1.52 7.26 9.05
C ARG A 15 -0.58 7.41 7.85
N GLU A 16 0.70 7.04 7.99
CA GLU A 16 1.66 6.99 6.87
C GLU A 16 1.11 6.15 5.70
N PHE A 17 0.51 5.00 6.00
CA PHE A 17 -0.14 4.15 5.00
C PHE A 17 -1.26 4.86 4.25
N LEU A 18 -2.21 5.44 4.97
CA LEU A 18 -3.34 6.16 4.37
C LEU A 18 -2.89 7.36 3.53
N ASP A 19 -1.94 8.14 4.03
CA ASP A 19 -1.48 9.37 3.37
C ASP A 19 -0.76 9.06 2.03
N LEU A 20 -0.08 7.92 1.95
CA LEU A 20 0.64 7.46 0.75
C LEU A 20 -0.21 6.55 -0.17
N MET A 21 -1.47 6.25 0.18
CA MET A 21 -2.36 5.45 -0.67
C MET A 21 -2.58 6.02 -2.08
N PRO A 22 -2.81 7.33 -2.28
CA PRO A 22 -3.01 7.89 -3.62
C PRO A 22 -1.82 7.64 -4.55
N LEU A 23 -0.60 7.89 -4.07
CA LEU A 23 0.63 7.63 -4.82
C LEU A 23 0.82 6.12 -5.07
N THR A 24 0.53 5.30 -4.07
CA THR A 24 0.60 3.83 -4.19
C THR A 24 -0.32 3.31 -5.28
N LEU A 25 -1.57 3.78 -5.34
CA LEU A 25 -2.53 3.38 -6.37
C LEU A 25 -2.11 3.86 -7.76
N ALA A 26 -1.59 5.08 -7.87
CA ALA A 26 -1.08 5.63 -9.13
C ALA A 26 0.11 4.82 -9.68
N LEU A 27 1.04 4.41 -8.82
CA LEU A 27 2.19 3.57 -9.19
C LEU A 27 1.78 2.12 -9.49
N ALA A 28 0.77 1.59 -8.81
CA ALA A 28 0.31 0.23 -9.01
C ALA A 28 -0.35 0.03 -10.39
N GLY A 29 -0.97 1.06 -10.95
CA GLY A 29 -1.55 1.03 -12.30
C GLY A 29 -2.62 -0.04 -12.51
N LEU A 30 -3.23 -0.54 -11.44
CA LEU A 30 -4.17 -1.66 -11.52
C LEU A 30 -5.51 -1.21 -12.11
N PRO A 31 -6.06 -1.91 -13.12
CA PRO A 31 -7.37 -1.56 -13.67
C PRO A 31 -8.48 -1.78 -12.62
N PRO A 32 -9.59 -1.04 -12.69
CA PRO A 32 -10.77 -1.34 -11.88
C PRO A 32 -11.37 -2.70 -12.28
N SER A 33 -12.19 -3.27 -11.40
CA SER A 33 -13.01 -4.44 -11.76
C SER A 33 -14.03 -4.07 -12.83
N GLU A 34 -14.30 -4.98 -13.76
CA GLU A 34 -15.42 -4.83 -14.69
C GLU A 34 -16.75 -4.84 -13.94
N PRO A 35 -17.75 -4.05 -14.36
CA PRO A 35 -19.07 -4.04 -13.73
C PRO A 35 -19.68 -5.45 -13.67
N GLY A 36 -20.13 -5.86 -12.49
CA GLY A 36 -20.76 -7.15 -12.27
C GLY A 36 -19.81 -8.36 -12.23
N LYS A 37 -18.48 -8.16 -12.33
CA LYS A 37 -17.50 -9.23 -12.19
C LYS A 37 -16.73 -9.11 -10.88
N TYR A 38 -16.61 -10.23 -10.18
CA TYR A 38 -15.75 -10.37 -9.01
C TYR A 38 -14.39 -10.91 -9.44
N PHE A 39 -13.34 -10.52 -8.71
CA PHE A 39 -12.03 -11.14 -8.88
C PHE A 39 -12.04 -12.55 -8.30
N THR A 40 -11.32 -13.46 -8.97
CA THR A 40 -10.93 -14.73 -8.37
C THR A 40 -9.88 -14.51 -7.28
N GLU A 41 -9.64 -15.52 -6.44
CA GLU A 41 -8.60 -15.48 -5.41
C GLU A 41 -7.22 -15.16 -6.02
N GLU A 42 -6.83 -15.86 -7.09
CA GLU A 42 -5.57 -15.62 -7.80
C GLU A 42 -5.46 -14.18 -8.34
N GLN A 43 -6.55 -13.62 -8.87
CA GLN A 43 -6.58 -12.23 -9.33
C GLN A 43 -6.41 -11.26 -8.17
N VAL A 44 -7.04 -11.52 -7.02
CA VAL A 44 -6.83 -10.73 -5.81
C VAL A 44 -5.38 -10.81 -5.34
N GLU A 45 -4.79 -12.00 -5.29
CA GLU A 45 -3.41 -12.20 -4.86
C GLU A 45 -2.41 -11.45 -5.75
N SER A 46 -2.58 -11.53 -7.07
CA SER A 46 -1.77 -10.80 -8.04
C SER A 46 -1.86 -9.29 -7.82
N ARG A 47 -3.07 -8.77 -7.61
CA ARG A 47 -3.29 -7.35 -7.29
C ARG A 47 -2.64 -6.95 -5.97
N LEU A 48 -2.76 -7.78 -4.93
CA LEU A 48 -2.11 -7.55 -3.64
C LEU A 48 -0.58 -7.50 -3.77
N PHE A 49 0.02 -8.38 -4.59
CA PHE A 49 1.45 -8.35 -4.87
C PHE A 49 1.87 -7.02 -5.48
N THR A 50 1.16 -6.56 -6.52
CA THR A 50 1.41 -5.29 -7.19
C THR A 50 1.26 -4.10 -6.24
N MET A 51 0.19 -4.07 -5.43
CA MET A 51 -0.02 -3.01 -4.43
C MET A 51 1.11 -2.99 -3.38
N ARG A 52 1.56 -4.14 -2.87
CA ARG A 52 2.68 -4.21 -1.92
C ARG A 52 4.00 -3.75 -2.53
N TYR A 53 4.22 -3.99 -3.82
CA TYR A 53 5.39 -3.49 -4.53
C TYR A 53 5.33 -1.97 -4.69
N ALA A 54 4.21 -1.44 -5.19
CA ALA A 54 3.98 -0.01 -5.34
C ALA A 54 4.08 0.76 -4.01
N TRP A 55 3.53 0.19 -2.92
CA TRP A 55 3.63 0.77 -1.57
C TRP A 55 5.08 1.01 -1.13
N ARG A 56 5.95 0.00 -1.35
CA ARG A 56 7.37 0.09 -0.97
C ARG A 56 8.06 1.24 -1.71
N HIS A 57 7.79 1.38 -3.00
CA HIS A 57 8.33 2.45 -3.84
C HIS A 57 7.77 3.83 -3.47
N ALA A 58 6.46 3.95 -3.25
CA ALA A 58 5.84 5.19 -2.81
C ALA A 58 6.46 5.70 -1.51
N ARG A 59 6.66 4.79 -0.54
CA ARG A 59 7.29 5.12 0.74
C ARG A 59 8.76 5.49 0.60
N GLN A 60 9.50 4.80 -0.24
CA GLN A 60 10.90 5.14 -0.53
C GLN A 60 10.99 6.55 -1.13
N LEU A 61 10.22 6.82 -2.19
CA LEU A 61 10.19 8.11 -2.86
C LEU A 61 9.82 9.24 -1.88
N ALA A 62 8.78 9.05 -1.07
CA ALA A 62 8.36 10.05 -0.09
C ALA A 62 9.48 10.39 0.91
N ARG A 63 10.22 9.38 1.38
CA ARG A 63 11.37 9.59 2.28
C ARG A 63 12.48 10.37 1.58
N GLU A 64 12.83 10.00 0.35
CA GLU A 64 13.84 10.69 -0.46
C GLU A 64 13.46 12.16 -0.73
N CYS A 65 12.18 12.48 -0.89
CA CYS A 65 11.72 13.86 -1.11
C CYS A 65 11.70 14.73 0.17
N ILE A 66 11.47 14.12 1.34
CA ILE A 66 11.34 14.83 2.63
C ILE A 66 12.71 15.00 3.30
N GLN A 67 13.55 13.96 3.26
CA GLN A 67 14.90 13.99 3.81
C GLN A 67 15.83 14.68 2.79
N LYS A 68 15.90 16.01 2.85
CA LYS A 68 16.99 16.78 2.24
C LYS A 68 18.19 16.85 3.18
#